data_AF-A0A3D9RPY8-F1
#
_entry.id   AF-A0A3D9RPY8-F1
#
_cell.length_a   1.000
_cell.length_b   1.000
_cell.length_c   1.000
_cell.angle_alpha   90.00
_cell.angle_beta   90.00
_cell.angle_gamma   90.00
#
_symmetry.space_group_name_H-M   'P 1'
#
loop_
_entity.id
_entity.type
_entity.pdbx_description
1 polymer ?
#
loop_
_entity_poly.entity_id
_entity_poly.type
_entity_poly.pdbx_seq_one_letter_code
_entity_poly.pdbx_strand_id
1 'polypeptide(L)' 'MSGEQPSHLQVKASKAQSKADRTGAGKAEASKAQSTADRAAVPKHGL' A
#
# COMPACT_ATOMS: atom_id res chain seq x y z
N MET A 1 4.31 -1.61 20.40
CA MET A 1 4.16 -1.47 18.94
C MET A 1 2.83 -2.10 18.57
N SER A 2 1.93 -1.35 17.92
CA SER A 2 0.57 -1.85 17.61
C SER A 2 0.66 -3.18 16.86
N GLY A 3 0.07 -4.24 17.41
CA GLY A 3 0.03 -5.58 16.81
C GLY A 3 -1.00 -5.72 15.69
N GLU A 4 -1.41 -4.61 15.07
CA GLU A 4 -2.41 -4.61 14.01
C GLU A 4 -1.85 -5.25 12.75
N GLN A 5 -2.56 -6.27 12.27
CA GLN A 5 -2.22 -6.93 11.02
C GLN A 5 -2.42 -5.95 9.85
N PRO A 6 -1.51 -5.95 8.86
CA PRO A 6 -1.65 -5.09 7.70
C PRO A 6 -2.93 -5.42 6.94
N SER A 7 -3.63 -4.39 6.51
CA SER A 7 -4.84 -4.54 5.70
C SER A 7 -4.54 -5.24 4.37
N HIS A 8 -5.56 -5.85 3.76
CA HIS A 8 -5.41 -6.48 2.45
C HIS A 8 -4.88 -5.50 1.38
N LEU A 9 -5.21 -4.20 1.50
CA LEU A 9 -4.70 -3.16 0.61
C LEU A 9 -3.20 -2.90 0.82
N GLN A 10 -2.74 -2.85 2.07
CA GLN A 10 -1.31 -2.70 2.39
C GLN A 10 -0.50 -3.91 1.90
N VAL A 11 -1.01 -5.13 2.10
CA VAL A 11 -0.37 -6.35 1.59
C VAL A 11 -0.26 -6.34 0.06
N LYS A 12 -1.32 -5.90 -0.63
CA LYS A 12 -1.32 -5.78 -2.09
C LYS A 12 -0.31 -4.73 -2.56
N ALA A 13 -0.23 -3.60 -1.89
CA ALA A 13 0.73 -2.54 -2.20
C ALA A 13 2.18 -3.00 -1.99
N SER A 14 2.48 -3.69 -0.88
CA SER A 14 3.82 -4.26 -0.64
C SER A 14 4.21 -5.31 -1.68
N LYS A 15 3.27 -6.15 -2.13
CA LYS A 15 3.55 -7.12 -3.22
C LYS A 15 3.84 -6.40 -4.55
N ALA A 16 3.11 -5.33 -4.85
CA ALA A 16 3.34 -4.54 -6.06
C ALA A 16 4.70 -3.82 -6.02
N GLN A 17 5.06 -3.23 -4.88
CA GLN A 17 6.40 -2.64 -4.69
C GLN A 17 7.50 -3.69 -4.82
N SER A 18 7.38 -4.83 -4.12
CA SER A 18 8.39 -5.88 -4.20
C SER A 18 8.60 -6.37 -5.64
N LYS A 19 7.53 -6.46 -6.44
CA LYS A 19 7.65 -6.78 -7.87
C LYS A 19 8.37 -5.67 -8.64
N ALA A 20 8.00 -4.41 -8.43
CA ALA A 20 8.60 -3.27 -9.10
C ALA A 20 10.07 -3.06 -8.74
N ASP A 21 10.47 -3.35 -7.51
CA ASP A 21 11.87 -3.27 -7.07
C ASP A 21 12.72 -4.38 -7.68
N ARG A 22 12.15 -5.59 -7.83
CA ARG A 22 12.85 -6.75 -8.39
C ARG A 22 13.02 -6.69 -9.89
N THR A 23 12.03 -6.15 -10.61
CA THR A 23 12.02 -6.16 -12.09
C THR A 23 12.24 -4.79 -12.71
N GLY A 24 12.15 -3.71 -11.93
CA GLY A 24 12.13 -2.33 -12.42
C GLY A 24 10.83 -1.92 -13.12
N ALA A 25 9.90 -2.85 -13.36
CA ALA A 25 8.67 -2.63 -14.11
C ALA A 25 7.46 -2.46 -13.17
N GLY A 26 6.50 -1.60 -13.55
CA GLY A 26 5.26 -1.42 -12.79
C GLY A 26 5.37 -0.49 -11.58
N LYS A 27 6.40 0.38 -11.51
CA LYS A 27 6.55 1.39 -10.46
C LYS A 27 5.30 2.29 -10.33
N ALA A 28 4.71 2.71 -11.45
CA ALA A 28 3.49 3.52 -11.44
C ALA A 28 2.29 2.79 -10.81
N GLU A 29 2.14 1.49 -11.07
CA GLU A 29 1.09 0.67 -10.46
C GLU A 29 1.34 0.48 -8.95
N ALA A 30 2.60 0.24 -8.56
CA ALA A 30 3.00 0.13 -7.16
C ALA A 30 2.71 1.44 -6.40
N SER A 31 3.07 2.59 -6.97
CA SER A 31 2.77 3.91 -6.39
C SER A 31 1.26 4.15 -6.25
N LYS A 32 0.45 3.76 -7.24
CA LYS A 32 -1.01 3.88 -7.16
C LYS A 32 -1.60 2.97 -6.08
N ALA A 33 -1.08 1.75 -5.95
CA ALA A 33 -1.50 0.81 -4.92
C ALA A 33 -1.16 1.33 -3.51
N GLN A 34 0.04 1.88 -3.31
CA GLN A 34 0.42 2.51 -2.04
C GLN A 34 -0.47 3.71 -1.72
N SER A 35 -0.67 4.63 -2.66
CA SER A 35 -1.55 5.79 -2.41
C SER A 35 -2.98 5.38 -2.03
N THR A 36 -3.47 4.27 -2.59
CA THR A 36 -4.79 3.73 -2.23
C THR A 36 -4.80 3.12 -0.84
N ALA A 37 -3.76 2.36 -0.48
CA ALA A 37 -3.60 1.78 0.84
C ALA A 37 -3.48 2.87 1.93
N ASP A 38 -2.71 3.92 1.65
CA ASP A 38 -2.52 5.04 2.57
C ASP A 38 -3.83 5.80 2.78
N ARG A 39 -4.56 6.14 1.71
CA ARG A 39 -5.89 6.78 1.83
C ARG A 39 -6.89 5.96 2.62
N ALA A 40 -6.82 4.63 2.53
CA ALA A 40 -7.69 3.74 3.29
C ALA A 40 -7.25 3.61 4.76
N ALA A 41 -5.95 3.78 5.04
CA ALA A 41 -5.38 3.74 6.38
C ALA A 41 -5.54 5.07 7.14
N VAL A 42 -5.69 6.20 6.45
CA VAL A 42 -6.04 7.47 7.11
C VAL A 42 -7.43 7.33 7.72
N PRO A 43 -7.58 7.42 9.06
CA PRO A 43 -8.89 7.48 9.69
C PRO A 43 -9.59 8.71 9.12
N LYS A 44 -10.75 8.52 8.50
CA LYS A 44 -11.63 9.65 8.18
C LYS A 44 -12.22 10.14 9.51
N HIS A 45 -11.43 10.89 10.27
CA HIS A 45 -11.97 11.68 11.35
C HIS A 45 -12.96 12.65 10.71
N GLY A 46 -14.24 12.39 10.97
CA GLY A 46 -15.30 13.34 10.67
C GLY A 46 -14.94 14.67 11.32
N LEU A 47 -15.02 15.70 10.48
CA LEU A 47 -15.36 17.07 10.86
C LEU A 47 -16.56 17.08 11.80
#